data_AF-A0A2V9VL21-F1
#
_entry.id   AF-A0A2V9VL21-F1
#
_cell.length_a   1.000
_cell.length_b   1.000
_cell.length_c   1.000
_cell.angle_alpha   90.00
_cell.angle_beta   90.00
_cell.angle_gamma   90.00
#
_symmetry.space_group_name_H-M   'P 1'
#
loop_
_entity.id
_entity.type
_entity.pdbx_description
1 polymer ?
#
loop_
_entity_poly.entity_id
_entity_poly.type
_entity_poly.pdbx_seq_one_letter_code
_entity_poly.pdbx_strand_id
1 'polypeptide(L)'
;MKRLLQWTTVFLLSSLALAQNATPGSPTPNSPSQPAVTAADIQALKDALAAQQQQIQQLQRALAERDQTAQARQPEAQPAETPHLELASSVSASPASIQNPPPVQAAQVLQGAQGVEAGSSDQRIRNLERQIKGLGPINFSGDVRLRAEPFFGGPTDGSLDRMRGRIRARFNATADLGSQFRTGITLATGDLNDPVSTNQNITGFYTRKAIALDQAFVQFKPNEFKALTLTAGKFGYPWYNTELTWDKDLNPEGAAQSLAFKLNTPVLKRVALIGFELPFAEVAGTAVNGKRIAQRRLPGTCSRTLA
;
A
#
# COMPACT_ATOMS: atom_id res chain seq x y z
N MET A 1 -6.88 13.69 53.63
CA MET A 1 -8.25 13.16 53.46
C MET A 1 -8.25 12.22 52.25
N LYS A 2 -8.57 10.94 52.46
CA LYS A 2 -8.62 9.87 51.46
C LYS A 2 -9.89 10.01 50.61
N ARG A 3 -9.83 9.79 49.29
CA ARG A 3 -11.02 9.38 48.50
C ARG A 3 -10.65 8.27 47.50
N LEU A 4 -11.25 7.12 47.79
CA LEU A 4 -11.44 5.90 46.98
C LEU A 4 -12.17 6.23 45.66
N LEU A 5 -11.78 5.65 44.52
CA LEU A 5 -12.20 4.36 43.94
C LEU A 5 -13.60 4.38 43.30
N GLN A 6 -13.67 4.20 41.98
CA GLN A 6 -14.55 3.22 41.31
C GLN A 6 -14.30 3.20 39.79
N TRP A 7 -13.80 2.07 39.30
CA TRP A 7 -13.77 1.68 37.90
C TRP A 7 -14.90 0.68 37.66
N THR A 8 -15.76 0.93 36.67
CA THR A 8 -16.78 -0.02 36.22
C THR A 8 -16.41 -0.55 34.85
N THR A 9 -16.03 -1.82 34.84
CA THR A 9 -15.76 -2.68 33.68
C THR A 9 -17.09 -3.13 33.06
N VAL A 10 -17.28 -2.97 31.75
CA VAL A 10 -18.42 -3.53 31.00
C VAL A 10 -17.99 -4.88 30.42
N PHE A 11 -18.64 -5.95 30.87
CA PHE A 11 -18.47 -7.32 30.37
C PHE A 11 -19.30 -7.52 29.08
N LEU A 12 -18.65 -8.00 28.02
CA LEU A 12 -19.30 -8.50 26.80
C LEU A 12 -19.89 -9.90 27.08
N LEU A 13 -21.20 -10.05 26.88
CA LEU A 13 -21.90 -11.34 26.90
C LEU A 13 -21.50 -12.18 25.67
N SER A 14 -20.91 -13.34 25.91
CA SER A 14 -20.60 -14.37 24.91
C SER A 14 -21.60 -15.52 25.07
N SER A 15 -22.34 -15.83 24.00
CA SER A 15 -23.35 -16.89 23.97
C SER A 15 -22.69 -18.27 23.86
N LEU A 16 -22.81 -19.09 24.90
CA LEU A 16 -22.52 -20.53 24.87
C LEU A 16 -23.67 -21.27 24.17
N ALA A 17 -23.37 -22.02 23.11
CA ALA A 17 -24.27 -23.03 22.56
C ALA A 17 -23.86 -24.42 23.09
N LEU A 18 -24.71 -25.03 23.91
CA LEU A 18 -24.59 -26.42 24.35
C LEU A 18 -25.13 -27.35 23.25
N ALA A 19 -24.28 -28.26 22.76
CA ALA A 19 -24.66 -29.35 21.89
C ALA A 19 -25.48 -30.39 22.68
N GLN A 20 -26.67 -30.75 22.18
CA GLN A 20 -27.49 -31.83 22.73
C GLN A 20 -27.38 -33.08 21.84
N ASN A 21 -27.14 -34.22 22.50
CA ASN A 21 -27.01 -35.55 21.91
C ASN A 21 -28.33 -36.08 21.34
N ALA A 22 -28.19 -36.91 20.31
CA ALA A 22 -29.26 -37.60 19.58
C ALA A 22 -29.89 -38.77 20.37
N THR A 23 -31.18 -39.01 20.11
CA THR A 23 -31.87 -40.30 20.34
C THR A 23 -32.71 -40.63 19.09
N PRO A 24 -32.83 -41.90 18.67
CA PRO A 24 -33.50 -42.28 17.42
C PRO A 24 -34.95 -42.71 17.64
N GLY A 25 -35.82 -42.40 16.68
CA GLY A 25 -37.07 -43.13 16.46
C GLY A 25 -38.29 -42.30 16.06
N SER A 26 -38.82 -42.62 14.88
CA SER A 26 -40.22 -42.45 14.39
C SER A 26 -40.52 -41.27 13.44
N PRO A 27 -41.47 -41.45 12.50
CA PRO A 27 -41.37 -40.93 11.13
C PRO A 27 -42.02 -39.56 10.89
N THR A 28 -41.57 -38.94 9.81
CA THR A 28 -41.97 -37.65 9.23
C THR A 28 -43.48 -37.45 9.04
N PRO A 29 -43.92 -36.18 9.04
CA PRO A 29 -44.65 -35.71 7.87
C PRO A 29 -44.08 -34.40 7.29
N ASN A 30 -43.85 -34.47 5.97
CA ASN A 30 -44.01 -33.42 4.97
C ASN A 30 -43.22 -32.11 5.12
N SER A 31 -42.09 -32.05 4.42
CA SER A 31 -41.56 -30.81 3.86
C SER A 31 -42.53 -30.25 2.81
N PRO A 32 -42.86 -28.94 2.79
CA PRO A 32 -43.60 -28.36 1.69
C PRO A 32 -42.72 -28.35 0.43
N SER A 33 -43.19 -29.04 -0.60
CA SER A 33 -42.63 -29.07 -1.95
C SER A 33 -42.55 -27.66 -2.53
N GLN A 34 -41.39 -27.29 -3.07
CA GLN A 34 -41.23 -26.11 -3.90
C GLN A 34 -42.24 -26.15 -5.07
N PRO A 35 -42.88 -25.04 -5.44
CA PRO A 35 -43.81 -25.02 -6.57
C PRO A 35 -43.07 -25.38 -7.85
N ALA A 36 -43.58 -26.36 -8.60
CA ALA A 36 -43.03 -26.77 -9.88
C ALA A 36 -43.10 -25.58 -10.86
N VAL A 37 -41.99 -25.31 -11.56
CA VAL A 37 -41.91 -24.28 -12.60
C VAL A 37 -43.02 -24.53 -13.61
N THR A 38 -43.95 -23.59 -13.72
CA THR A 38 -45.13 -23.75 -14.57
C THR A 38 -44.80 -23.32 -16.00
N ALA A 39 -45.59 -23.78 -16.98
CA ALA A 39 -45.43 -23.36 -18.37
C ALA A 39 -45.55 -21.83 -18.55
N ALA A 40 -46.29 -21.16 -17.66
CA ALA A 40 -46.40 -19.70 -17.63
C ALA A 40 -45.08 -19.02 -17.22
N ASP A 41 -44.36 -19.60 -16.26
CA ASP A 41 -43.05 -19.08 -15.83
C ASP A 41 -42.00 -19.19 -16.95
N ILE A 42 -42.04 -20.28 -17.72
CA ILE A 42 -41.17 -20.49 -18.88
C ILE A 42 -41.47 -19.47 -19.98
N GLN A 43 -42.74 -19.13 -20.20
CA GLN A 43 -43.12 -18.12 -21.18
C GLN A 43 -42.69 -16.72 -20.73
N ALA A 44 -42.90 -16.37 -19.46
CA ALA A 44 -42.42 -15.12 -18.89
C ALA A 44 -40.89 -14.96 -18.98
N LEU A 45 -40.14 -16.05 -18.79
CA LEU A 45 -38.68 -16.07 -18.97
C LEU A 45 -38.25 -15.86 -20.42
N LYS A 46 -38.98 -16.45 -21.39
CA LYS A 46 -38.72 -16.23 -22.82
C LYS A 46 -38.97 -14.78 -23.23
N ASP A 47 -40.06 -14.19 -22.74
CA ASP A 47 -40.40 -12.80 -23.02
C ASP A 47 -39.39 -11.84 -22.37
N ALA A 48 -38.93 -12.14 -21.15
CA ALA A 48 -37.86 -11.39 -20.49
C ALA A 48 -36.53 -11.48 -21.24
N LEU A 49 -36.17 -12.64 -21.79
CA LEU A 49 -34.96 -12.83 -22.58
C LEU A 49 -35.03 -12.07 -23.92
N ALA A 50 -36.19 -12.06 -24.57
CA ALA A 50 -36.41 -11.28 -25.78
C ALA A 50 -36.29 -9.77 -25.51
N ALA A 51 -36.85 -9.29 -24.39
CA ALA A 51 -36.70 -7.90 -23.96
C ALA A 51 -35.23 -7.55 -23.65
N GLN A 52 -34.50 -8.44 -22.98
CA GLN A 52 -33.07 -8.26 -22.71
C GLN A 52 -32.25 -8.19 -24.00
N GLN A 53 -32.58 -9.01 -24.99
CA GLN A 53 -31.88 -9.02 -26.28
C GLN A 53 -32.10 -7.70 -27.06
N GLN A 54 -33.30 -7.12 -26.97
CA GLN A 54 -33.56 -5.79 -27.55
C GLN A 54 -32.74 -4.69 -26.85
N GLN A 55 -32.58 -4.74 -25.53
CA GLN A 55 -31.77 -3.77 -24.79
C GLN A 55 -30.29 -3.84 -25.19
N ILE A 56 -29.75 -5.04 -25.40
CA ILE A 56 -28.36 -5.23 -25.87
C ILE A 56 -28.17 -4.60 -27.26
N GLN A 57 -29.12 -4.81 -28.17
CA GLN A 57 -29.05 -4.22 -29.51
C GLN A 57 -29.09 -2.69 -29.48
N GLN A 58 -29.88 -2.09 -28.58
CA GLN A 58 -29.91 -0.64 -28.40
C GLN A 58 -28.58 -0.09 -27.88
N LEU A 59 -27.97 -0.76 -26.90
CA LEU A 59 -26.66 -0.36 -26.37
C LEU A 59 -25.55 -0.46 -27.42
N GLN A 60 -25.58 -1.51 -28.24
CA GLN A 60 -24.61 -1.67 -29.33
C GLN A 60 -24.71 -0.54 -30.36
N ARG A 61 -25.92 -0.09 -30.69
CA ARG A 61 -26.11 1.06 -31.59
C ARG A 61 -25.57 2.36 -30.97
N ALA A 62 -25.85 2.61 -29.69
CA ALA A 62 -25.35 3.78 -28.99
C ALA A 62 -23.81 3.83 -28.92
N LEU A 63 -23.16 2.68 -28.74
CA LEU A 63 -21.70 2.58 -28.77
C LEU A 63 -21.13 2.88 -30.16
N ALA A 64 -21.74 2.34 -31.22
CA ALA A 64 -21.30 2.58 -32.60
C ALA A 64 -21.39 4.07 -32.98
N GLU A 65 -22.47 4.75 -32.58
CA GLU A 65 -22.63 6.21 -32.79
C GLU A 65 -21.55 7.02 -32.04
N ARG A 66 -21.21 6.60 -30.81
CA ARG A 66 -20.17 7.25 -30.01
C ARG A 66 -18.80 7.10 -30.65
N ASP A 67 -18.49 5.92 -31.19
CA ASP A 67 -17.19 5.64 -31.81
C ASP A 67 -17.03 6.38 -33.14
N GLN A 68 -18.09 6.51 -33.94
CA GLN A 68 -18.08 7.36 -35.14
C GLN A 68 -17.84 8.84 -34.79
N THR A 69 -18.50 9.33 -33.74
CA THR A 69 -18.30 10.71 -33.26
C THR A 69 -16.89 10.94 -32.72
N ALA A 70 -16.28 9.93 -32.09
CA ALA A 70 -14.91 9.99 -31.58
C ALA A 70 -13.87 9.96 -32.71
N GLN A 71 -14.10 9.16 -33.77
CA GLN A 71 -13.24 9.10 -34.96
C GLN A 71 -13.28 10.41 -35.76
N ALA A 72 -14.47 11.02 -35.91
CA ALA A 72 -14.61 12.32 -36.57
C ALA A 72 -13.96 13.48 -35.79
N ARG A 73 -13.57 13.27 -34.53
CA ARG A 73 -12.95 14.28 -33.65
C ARG A 73 -11.43 14.11 -33.49
N GLN A 74 -10.80 13.19 -34.23
CA GLN A 74 -9.34 13.15 -34.32
C GLN A 74 -8.84 14.33 -35.16
N PRO A 75 -8.01 15.24 -34.63
CA PRO A 75 -7.31 16.20 -35.45
C PRO A 75 -6.30 15.44 -36.33
N GLU A 76 -6.33 15.69 -37.65
CA GLU A 76 -5.29 15.25 -38.59
C GLU A 76 -3.92 15.68 -38.06
N ALA A 77 -3.17 14.74 -37.49
CA ALA A 77 -1.75 14.92 -37.23
C ALA A 77 -1.03 14.82 -38.58
N GLN A 78 -0.75 15.96 -39.20
CA GLN A 78 0.12 16.05 -40.36
C GLN A 78 1.52 15.50 -40.00
N PRO A 79 2.10 14.60 -40.81
CA PRO A 79 3.47 14.13 -40.60
C PRO A 79 4.44 15.25 -40.97
N ALA A 80 5.24 15.70 -40.00
CA ALA A 80 6.34 16.61 -40.24
C ALA A 80 7.46 15.88 -41.00
N GLU A 81 7.63 16.22 -42.27
CA GLU A 81 8.80 15.85 -43.07
C GLU A 81 10.05 16.59 -42.54
N THR A 82 11.10 15.84 -42.24
CA THR A 82 12.44 16.35 -41.93
C THR A 82 13.15 16.79 -43.21
N PRO A 83 13.60 18.06 -43.33
CA PRO A 83 14.58 18.42 -44.35
C PRO A 83 16.00 18.20 -43.81
N HIS A 84 16.78 17.68 -44.73
CA HIS A 84 18.17 17.25 -44.70
C HIS A 84 19.12 18.44 -44.58
N LEU A 85 20.32 18.19 -44.05
CA LEU A 85 21.41 19.15 -43.93
C LEU A 85 21.85 19.68 -45.31
N GLU A 86 21.98 21.00 -45.43
CA GLU A 86 22.89 21.62 -46.39
C GLU A 86 23.81 22.62 -45.67
N LEU A 87 25.10 22.45 -45.91
CA LEU A 87 26.21 23.18 -45.32
C LEU A 87 26.52 24.40 -46.20
N ALA A 88 26.24 25.61 -45.72
CA ALA A 88 26.85 26.82 -46.27
C ALA A 88 27.05 27.88 -45.18
N SER A 89 28.33 28.20 -45.00
CA SER A 89 28.98 29.18 -44.13
C SER A 89 28.51 30.63 -44.34
N SER A 90 28.30 31.37 -43.24
CA SER A 90 28.97 32.68 -43.01
C SER A 90 28.68 33.27 -41.62
N VAL A 91 29.79 33.56 -40.94
CA VAL A 91 30.10 34.55 -39.90
C VAL A 91 29.02 35.60 -39.58
N SER A 92 28.64 35.77 -38.30
CA SER A 92 28.84 37.02 -37.53
C SER A 92 28.15 37.02 -36.16
N ALA A 93 28.85 37.57 -35.17
CA ALA A 93 28.45 37.73 -33.79
C ALA A 93 27.56 38.97 -33.55
N SER A 94 26.58 38.86 -32.65
CA SER A 94 26.40 39.73 -31.45
C SER A 94 24.96 39.66 -30.89
N PRO A 95 24.75 39.87 -29.57
CA PRO A 95 23.45 39.75 -28.91
C PRO A 95 22.77 41.11 -28.69
N ALA A 96 21.46 41.24 -28.93
CA ALA A 96 20.65 42.32 -28.34
C ALA A 96 19.12 42.09 -28.43
N SER A 97 18.49 42.19 -27.25
CA SER A 97 17.21 42.84 -26.91
C SER A 97 15.83 42.42 -27.49
N ILE A 98 14.97 41.99 -26.54
CA ILE A 98 13.60 42.45 -26.20
C ILE A 98 12.62 42.79 -27.35
N GLN A 99 11.51 42.03 -27.46
CA GLN A 99 10.12 42.57 -27.38
C GLN A 99 9.02 41.49 -27.50
N ASN A 100 8.09 41.51 -26.53
CA ASN A 100 6.78 40.84 -26.60
C ASN A 100 5.85 41.59 -27.59
N PRO A 101 4.98 40.89 -28.36
CA PRO A 101 3.78 41.49 -28.93
C PRO A 101 2.51 41.23 -28.07
N PRO A 102 1.49 42.11 -28.16
CA PRO A 102 0.35 42.19 -27.23
C PRO A 102 -0.80 41.20 -27.52
N PRO A 103 -1.73 40.97 -26.56
CA PRO A 103 -2.90 40.13 -26.80
C PRO A 103 -4.02 40.93 -27.50
N VAL A 104 -4.44 40.47 -28.68
CA VAL A 104 -5.65 40.97 -29.36
C VAL A 104 -6.89 40.22 -28.87
N GLN A 105 -7.87 41.00 -28.44
CA GLN A 105 -9.21 40.58 -28.05
C GLN A 105 -10.06 40.35 -29.31
N ALA A 106 -10.78 39.24 -29.36
CA ALA A 106 -11.96 39.08 -30.23
C ALA A 106 -13.00 38.21 -29.51
N ALA A 107 -14.24 38.63 -29.62
CA ALA A 107 -15.33 38.38 -28.69
C ALA A 107 -16.21 37.17 -29.05
N GLN A 108 -16.79 36.59 -27.99
CA GLN A 108 -18.16 36.04 -27.86
C GLN A 108 -18.70 35.06 -28.90
N VAL A 109 -18.81 33.78 -28.52
CA VAL A 109 -19.92 32.90 -28.92
C VAL A 109 -20.25 31.90 -27.79
N LEU A 110 -21.54 31.85 -27.40
CA LEU A 110 -22.27 30.81 -26.63
C LEU A 110 -22.08 30.70 -25.10
N GLN A 111 -22.85 31.52 -24.38
CA GLN A 111 -23.46 31.16 -23.10
C GLN A 111 -24.40 29.96 -23.29
N GLY A 112 -24.15 28.86 -22.60
CA GLY A 112 -25.03 27.69 -22.65
C GLY A 112 -24.34 26.35 -22.41
N ALA A 113 -23.44 26.26 -21.43
CA ALA A 113 -23.08 24.99 -20.81
C ALA A 113 -22.82 25.26 -19.34
N GLN A 114 -23.71 24.75 -18.49
CA GLN A 114 -23.53 24.75 -17.04
C GLN A 114 -22.13 24.24 -16.75
N GLY A 115 -21.31 25.12 -16.18
CA GLY A 115 -20.06 24.72 -15.58
C GLY A 115 -20.39 23.64 -14.56
N VAL A 116 -19.93 22.43 -14.83
CA VAL A 116 -19.54 21.55 -13.72
C VAL A 116 -18.37 22.28 -13.09
N GLU A 117 -18.71 23.12 -12.12
CA GLU A 117 -17.73 23.92 -11.40
C GLU A 117 -16.61 23.01 -10.94
N ALA A 118 -15.41 23.28 -11.45
CA ALA A 118 -14.15 22.88 -10.85
C ALA A 118 -13.94 23.53 -9.47
N GLY A 119 -15.01 23.81 -8.73
CA GLY A 119 -15.02 24.30 -7.34
C GLY A 119 -14.89 23.18 -6.31
N SER A 120 -14.70 21.93 -6.71
CA SER A 120 -14.73 20.79 -5.77
C SER A 120 -13.35 20.42 -5.20
N SER A 121 -12.24 20.60 -5.91
CA SER A 121 -10.93 20.14 -5.41
C SER A 121 -10.43 20.98 -4.23
N ASP A 122 -10.45 22.30 -4.37
CA ASP A 122 -9.96 23.19 -3.31
C ASP A 122 -10.85 23.17 -2.07
N GLN A 123 -12.16 23.03 -2.25
CA GLN A 123 -13.09 22.86 -1.13
C GLN A 123 -12.92 21.49 -0.45
N ARG A 124 -12.68 20.42 -1.22
CA ARG A 124 -12.41 19.07 -0.70
C ARG A 124 -11.08 19.04 0.04
N ILE A 125 -10.04 19.68 -0.47
CA ILE A 125 -8.73 19.80 0.20
C ILE A 125 -8.89 20.56 1.51
N ARG A 126 -9.57 21.72 1.53
CA ARG A 126 -9.84 22.48 2.77
C ARG A 126 -10.69 21.69 3.78
N ASN A 127 -11.66 20.91 3.31
CA ASN A 127 -12.46 20.02 4.16
C ASN A 127 -11.59 18.88 4.74
N LEU A 128 -10.73 18.26 3.92
CA LEU A 128 -9.77 17.24 4.34
C LEU A 128 -8.78 17.82 5.36
N GLU A 129 -8.23 19.01 5.11
CA GLU A 129 -7.32 19.69 6.04
C GLU A 129 -7.96 19.94 7.40
N ARG A 130 -9.24 20.37 7.42
CA ARG A 130 -9.99 20.53 8.67
C ARG A 130 -10.23 19.20 9.38
N GLN A 131 -10.57 18.14 8.63
CA GLN A 131 -10.78 16.81 9.19
C GLN A 131 -9.46 16.19 9.72
N ILE A 132 -8.35 16.38 9.01
CA ILE A 132 -7.02 15.89 9.39
C ILE A 132 -6.49 16.68 10.61
N LYS A 133 -6.70 18.00 10.67
CA LYS A 133 -6.38 18.80 11.87
C LYS A 133 -7.17 18.37 13.12
N GLY A 134 -8.38 17.83 12.94
CA GLY A 134 -9.20 17.27 14.01
C GLY A 134 -8.68 15.94 14.59
N LEU A 135 -7.82 15.23 13.86
CA LEU A 135 -7.25 13.92 14.26
C LEU A 135 -5.98 14.06 15.13
N GLY A 136 -5.57 15.28 15.49
CA GLY A 136 -4.36 15.53 16.26
C GLY A 136 -3.09 15.63 15.40
N PRO A 137 -1.88 15.56 15.99
CA PRO A 137 -0.59 15.69 15.28
C PRO A 137 -0.23 14.41 14.50
N ILE A 138 -1.20 13.86 13.75
CA ILE A 138 -1.02 12.65 12.94
C ILE A 138 -0.74 13.07 11.49
N ASN A 139 0.39 12.59 10.97
CA ASN A 139 0.79 12.73 9.59
C ASN A 139 0.63 11.40 8.86
N PHE A 140 -0.05 11.43 7.72
CA PHE A 140 -0.26 10.28 6.85
C PHE A 140 0.63 10.41 5.61
N SER A 141 1.35 9.34 5.26
CA SER A 141 2.17 9.28 4.06
C SER A 141 2.11 7.89 3.44
N GLY A 142 2.50 7.75 2.17
CA GLY A 142 2.46 6.46 1.51
C GLY A 142 3.17 6.50 0.17
N ASP A 143 3.54 5.33 -0.34
CA ASP A 143 4.10 5.17 -1.67
C ASP A 143 3.44 4.00 -2.40
N VAL A 144 3.26 4.15 -3.70
CA VAL A 144 2.83 3.09 -4.60
C VAL A 144 3.87 2.97 -5.70
N ARG A 145 4.37 1.74 -5.90
CA ARG A 145 5.35 1.42 -6.93
C ARG A 145 4.88 0.26 -7.76
N LEU A 146 4.86 0.46 -9.08
CA LEU A 146 4.70 -0.60 -10.07
C LEU A 146 6.05 -0.90 -10.70
N ARG A 147 6.34 -2.17 -10.93
CA ARG A 147 7.59 -2.60 -11.54
C ARG A 147 7.34 -3.80 -12.45
N ALA A 148 7.89 -3.75 -13.66
CA ALA A 148 8.03 -4.91 -14.52
C ALA A 148 9.46 -5.44 -14.37
N GLU A 149 9.59 -6.71 -14.02
CA GLU A 149 10.87 -7.42 -13.90
C GLU A 149 10.90 -8.51 -14.98
N PRO A 150 11.52 -8.26 -16.13
CA PRO A 150 11.82 -9.31 -17.06
C PRO A 150 13.03 -10.11 -16.54
N PHE A 151 12.88 -11.42 -16.48
CA PHE A 151 13.96 -12.36 -16.26
C PHE A 151 14.25 -13.03 -17.59
N PHE A 152 15.39 -12.69 -18.16
CA PHE A 152 15.95 -13.33 -19.33
C PHE A 152 17.19 -14.10 -18.88
N GLY A 153 17.19 -15.42 -19.04
CA GLY A 153 18.29 -16.25 -18.58
C GLY A 153 17.87 -17.68 -18.33
N GLY A 154 18.71 -18.63 -18.74
CA GLY A 154 18.39 -20.05 -18.72
C GLY A 154 19.09 -20.78 -19.87
N PRO A 155 18.62 -21.99 -20.22
CA PRO A 155 19.10 -22.71 -21.40
C PRO A 155 18.88 -21.87 -22.67
N THR A 156 19.64 -22.19 -23.72
CA THR A 156 19.66 -21.44 -25.00
C THR A 156 18.32 -21.40 -25.72
N ASP A 157 17.34 -22.19 -25.27
CA ASP A 157 15.98 -22.28 -25.79
C ASP A 157 15.03 -21.20 -25.23
N GLY A 158 15.46 -20.38 -24.27
CA GLY A 158 14.63 -19.33 -23.67
C GLY A 158 13.48 -19.88 -22.81
N SER A 159 13.51 -21.17 -22.44
CA SER A 159 12.43 -21.83 -21.68
C SER A 159 12.17 -21.24 -20.28
N LEU A 160 13.12 -20.48 -19.74
CA LEU A 160 13.03 -19.84 -18.43
C LEU A 160 12.75 -18.32 -18.51
N ASP A 161 12.57 -17.79 -19.71
CA ASP A 161 12.22 -16.39 -19.89
C ASP A 161 10.86 -16.11 -19.29
N ARG A 162 10.81 -15.17 -18.35
CA ARG A 162 9.57 -14.81 -17.65
C ARG A 162 9.50 -13.32 -17.43
N MET A 163 8.31 -12.76 -17.60
CA MET A 163 8.02 -11.38 -17.23
C MET A 163 7.17 -11.35 -15.96
N ARG A 164 7.67 -10.68 -14.93
CA ARG A 164 6.98 -10.58 -13.64
C ARG A 164 6.58 -9.13 -13.35
N GLY A 165 5.27 -8.89 -13.27
CA GLY A 165 4.74 -7.64 -12.72
C GLY A 165 4.77 -7.68 -11.19
N ARG A 166 5.25 -6.60 -10.56
CA ARG A 166 5.25 -6.41 -9.12
C ARG A 166 4.60 -5.09 -8.75
N ILE A 167 3.83 -5.11 -7.68
CA ILE A 167 3.24 -3.94 -7.06
C ILE A 167 3.73 -3.86 -5.62
N ARG A 168 4.02 -2.64 -5.18
CA ARG A 168 4.20 -2.30 -3.78
C ARG A 168 3.27 -1.15 -3.44
N ALA A 169 2.47 -1.30 -2.40
CA ALA A 169 1.75 -0.19 -1.78
C ALA A 169 2.12 -0.14 -0.31
N ARG A 170 2.54 1.04 0.16
CA ARG A 170 2.82 1.32 1.57
C ARG A 170 1.98 2.48 2.05
N PHE A 171 1.47 2.33 3.26
CA PHE A 171 0.76 3.36 3.99
C PHE A 171 1.42 3.53 5.35
N ASN A 172 1.74 4.77 5.70
CA ASN A 172 2.40 5.14 6.94
C ASN A 172 1.51 6.17 7.65
N ALA A 173 1.32 5.98 8.95
CA ALA A 173 0.70 6.95 9.83
C ALA A 173 1.64 7.19 11.00
N THR A 174 2.12 8.42 11.16
CA THR A 174 3.05 8.81 12.23
C THR A 174 2.41 9.90 13.07
N ALA A 175 2.55 9.83 14.39
CA ALA A 175 2.04 10.84 15.30
C ALA A 175 3.12 11.31 16.28
N ASP A 176 3.26 12.62 16.41
CA ASP A 176 4.15 13.24 17.40
C ASP A 176 3.34 13.53 18.68
N LEU A 177 3.53 12.70 19.70
CA LEU A 177 2.86 12.79 20.99
C LEU A 177 3.65 13.74 21.90
N GLY A 178 3.48 15.05 21.67
CA GLY A 178 4.22 16.09 22.37
C GLY A 178 5.65 16.25 21.86
N SER A 179 6.56 16.72 22.72
CA SER A 179 7.94 17.04 22.33
C SER A 179 8.91 15.85 22.44
N GLN A 180 8.58 14.84 23.26
CA GLN A 180 9.49 13.73 23.57
C GLN A 180 9.10 12.40 22.95
N PHE A 181 7.82 12.19 22.59
CA PHE A 181 7.34 10.91 22.07
C PHE A 181 6.90 11.01 20.62
N ARG A 182 7.27 9.99 19.83
CA ARG A 182 6.81 9.80 18.46
C ARG A 182 6.35 8.35 18.31
N THR A 183 5.19 8.14 17.73
CA THR A 183 4.69 6.80 17.39
C THR A 183 4.42 6.70 15.91
N GLY A 184 4.50 5.51 15.35
CA GLY A 184 4.25 5.28 13.93
C GLY A 184 3.81 3.86 13.63
N ILE A 185 2.92 3.74 12.65
CA ILE A 185 2.51 2.46 12.07
C ILE A 185 2.66 2.53 10.55
N THR A 186 3.22 1.48 9.97
CA THR A 186 3.36 1.31 8.53
C THR A 186 2.76 -0.03 8.13
N LEU A 187 1.88 0.02 7.14
CA LEU A 187 1.33 -1.14 6.46
C LEU A 187 1.95 -1.22 5.07
N ALA A 188 2.37 -2.41 4.65
CA ALA A 188 2.91 -2.65 3.33
C ALA A 188 2.29 -3.89 2.72
N THR A 189 2.12 -3.89 1.39
CA THR A 189 1.93 -5.14 0.65
C THR A 189 3.21 -5.97 0.70
N GLY A 190 3.12 -7.28 0.52
CA GLY A 190 4.28 -8.15 0.46
C GLY A 190 3.88 -9.60 0.72
N ASP A 191 4.81 -10.51 0.42
CA ASP A 191 4.63 -11.91 0.79
C ASP A 191 4.87 -12.04 2.30
N LEU A 192 3.92 -12.65 3.00
CA LEU A 192 4.00 -12.87 4.45
C LEU A 192 5.18 -13.75 4.84
N ASN A 193 5.70 -14.54 3.90
CA ASN A 193 6.83 -15.45 4.14
C ASN A 193 8.17 -14.86 3.69
N ASP A 194 8.19 -13.66 3.09
CA ASP A 194 9.40 -13.01 2.61
C ASP A 194 9.64 -11.69 3.37
N PRO A 195 10.42 -11.70 4.47
CA PRO A 195 10.66 -10.52 5.28
C PRO A 195 11.64 -9.52 4.63
N VAL A 196 12.27 -9.88 3.50
CA VAL A 196 13.20 -8.99 2.77
C VAL A 196 12.54 -8.35 1.55
N SER A 197 11.24 -8.54 1.33
CA SER A 197 10.56 -7.87 0.22
C SER A 197 9.11 -7.48 0.51
N THR A 198 8.86 -6.18 0.42
CA THR A 198 7.51 -5.58 0.46
C THR A 198 6.83 -5.52 -0.91
N ASN A 199 7.27 -6.33 -1.87
CA ASN A 199 6.70 -6.30 -3.22
C ASN A 199 5.85 -7.53 -3.43
N GLN A 200 4.64 -7.32 -3.91
CA GLN A 200 3.72 -8.38 -4.26
C GLN A 200 3.76 -8.68 -5.75
N ASN A 201 3.78 -9.97 -6.10
CA ASN A 201 3.67 -10.39 -7.50
C ASN A 201 2.22 -10.21 -7.99
N ILE A 202 2.07 -9.54 -9.14
CA ILE A 202 0.79 -9.37 -9.85
C ILE A 202 0.57 -10.63 -10.70
N THR A 203 0.29 -11.75 -10.03
CA THR A 203 0.02 -13.05 -10.64
C THR A 203 -1.13 -13.74 -9.92
N GLY A 204 -1.52 -14.94 -10.38
CA GLY A 204 -2.56 -15.76 -9.76
C GLY A 204 -3.94 -15.12 -9.89
N PHE A 205 -4.51 -15.14 -11.09
CA PHE A 205 -5.82 -14.59 -11.45
C PHE A 205 -6.84 -14.62 -10.28
N TYR A 206 -7.46 -13.47 -9.99
CA TYR A 206 -8.44 -13.27 -8.91
C TYR A 206 -7.97 -13.50 -7.46
N THR A 207 -6.69 -13.82 -7.22
CA THR A 207 -6.19 -13.98 -5.85
C THR A 207 -5.96 -12.63 -5.17
N ARG A 208 -6.51 -12.48 -3.96
CA ARG A 208 -6.29 -11.32 -3.09
C ARG A 208 -4.83 -11.23 -2.69
N LYS A 209 -4.33 -10.01 -2.57
CA LYS A 209 -2.96 -9.73 -2.15
C LYS A 209 -2.95 -9.37 -0.68
N ALA A 210 -2.02 -9.97 0.07
CA ALA A 210 -1.88 -9.70 1.49
C ALA A 210 -1.31 -8.30 1.73
N ILE A 211 -1.72 -7.70 2.85
CA ILE A 211 -1.13 -6.50 3.42
C ILE A 211 -0.67 -6.89 4.83
N ALA A 212 0.56 -6.55 5.15
CA ALA A 212 1.20 -6.89 6.42
C ALA A 212 1.59 -5.63 7.19
N LEU A 213 1.78 -5.79 8.49
CA LEU A 213 2.34 -4.77 9.36
C LEU A 213 3.86 -4.70 9.14
N ASP A 214 4.33 -3.61 8.56
CA ASP A 214 5.74 -3.42 8.24
C ASP A 214 6.50 -2.77 9.42
N GLN A 215 5.91 -1.73 10.02
CA GLN A 215 6.46 -1.06 11.20
C GLN A 215 5.35 -0.72 12.17
N ALA A 216 5.65 -0.80 13.46
CA ALA A 216 4.79 -0.36 14.56
C ALA A 216 5.71 -0.03 15.74
N PHE A 217 5.99 1.25 15.93
CA PHE A 217 7.02 1.67 16.87
C PHE A 217 6.59 2.85 17.73
N VAL A 218 7.19 2.92 18.91
CA VAL A 218 7.18 4.08 19.77
C VAL A 218 8.63 4.50 20.01
N GLN A 219 8.89 5.78 19.82
CA GLN A 219 10.19 6.41 19.99
C GLN A 219 10.10 7.47 21.08
N PHE A 220 11.07 7.43 22.00
CA PHE A 220 11.24 8.39 23.07
C PHE A 220 12.58 9.12 22.91
N LYS A 221 12.51 10.45 22.92
CA LYS A 221 13.62 11.39 22.81
C LYS A 221 13.51 12.43 23.93
N PRO A 222 14.27 12.30 25.02
CA PRO A 222 14.22 13.28 26.09
C PRO A 222 14.74 14.65 25.61
N ASN A 223 14.06 15.74 25.99
CA ASN A 223 14.41 17.11 25.60
C ASN A 223 15.72 17.56 26.23
N GLU A 224 15.96 17.10 27.46
CA GLU A 224 17.12 17.35 28.29
C GLU A 224 18.38 16.69 27.72
N PHE A 225 18.22 15.54 27.06
CA PHE A 225 19.32 14.75 26.53
C PHE A 225 19.08 14.32 25.08
N LYS A 226 19.25 15.28 24.16
CA LYS A 226 19.06 15.13 22.71
C LYS A 226 19.97 14.07 22.05
N ALA A 227 20.99 13.59 22.75
CA ALA A 227 21.88 12.54 22.27
C ALA A 227 21.23 11.14 22.35
N LEU A 228 20.26 10.92 23.25
CA LEU A 228 19.59 9.64 23.42
C LEU A 228 18.33 9.54 22.57
N THR A 229 18.17 8.40 21.92
CA THR A 229 16.92 7.98 21.29
C THR A 229 16.66 6.54 21.68
N LEU A 230 15.51 6.31 22.32
CA LEU A 230 15.02 4.98 22.62
C LEU A 230 13.89 4.68 21.64
N THR A 231 13.90 3.51 21.01
CA THR A 231 12.83 3.05 20.12
C THR A 231 12.42 1.65 20.55
N ALA A 232 11.13 1.36 20.59
CA ALA A 232 10.60 0.05 20.92
C ALA A 232 9.47 -0.34 19.93
N GLY A 233 9.30 -1.65 19.71
CA GLY A 233 8.34 -2.22 18.77
C GLY A 233 9.02 -2.80 17.53
N LYS A 234 8.36 -2.72 16.38
CA LYS A 234 8.90 -3.05 15.06
C LYS A 234 9.30 -1.77 14.35
N PHE A 235 10.59 -1.53 14.18
CA PHE A 235 11.13 -0.24 13.72
C PHE A 235 12.22 -0.40 12.67
N GLY A 236 12.46 0.64 11.88
CA GLY A 236 13.57 0.67 10.91
C GLY A 236 14.92 0.93 11.59
N TYR A 237 16.00 0.55 10.90
CA TYR A 237 17.36 0.72 11.41
C TYR A 237 17.70 2.19 11.74
N PRO A 238 18.26 2.49 12.94
CA PRO A 238 18.57 3.86 13.36
C PRO A 238 19.86 4.44 12.72
N TRP A 239 20.55 3.67 11.88
CA TRP A 239 21.67 4.12 11.06
C TRP A 239 21.38 3.98 9.57
N TYR A 240 22.22 4.60 8.75
CA TYR A 240 22.16 4.45 7.32
C TYR A 240 22.70 3.09 6.89
N ASN A 241 21.83 2.19 6.41
CA ASN A 241 22.19 0.90 5.85
C ASN A 241 22.20 0.93 4.31
N THR A 242 23.07 0.13 3.73
CA THR A 242 23.11 -0.16 2.28
C THR A 242 22.64 -1.58 2.03
N GLU A 243 22.17 -1.89 0.81
CA GLU A 243 21.73 -3.24 0.43
C GLU A 243 22.83 -4.31 0.64
N LEU A 244 24.10 -3.90 0.68
CA LEU A 244 25.23 -4.80 0.95
C LEU A 244 25.33 -5.22 2.42
N THR A 245 24.84 -4.38 3.34
CA THR A 245 24.92 -4.64 4.79
C THR A 245 23.63 -5.28 5.30
N TRP A 246 22.49 -4.66 5.01
CA TRP A 246 21.17 -5.09 5.42
C TRP A 246 20.15 -4.62 4.39
N ASP A 247 19.22 -5.49 4.02
CA ASP A 247 18.10 -5.12 3.16
C ASP A 247 17.27 -3.99 3.82
N LYS A 248 16.83 -3.01 3.02
CA LYS A 248 16.04 -1.88 3.51
C LYS A 248 14.62 -2.26 3.91
N ASP A 249 14.11 -3.40 3.46
CA ASP A 249 12.78 -3.88 3.79
C ASP A 249 12.77 -4.70 5.10
N LEU A 250 13.94 -4.97 5.70
CA LEU A 250 14.03 -5.69 6.97
C LEU A 250 13.89 -4.75 8.17
N ASN A 251 12.85 -4.98 8.98
CA ASN A 251 12.55 -4.19 10.17
C ASN A 251 12.75 -5.02 11.45
N PRO A 252 13.77 -4.75 12.28
CA PRO A 252 13.93 -5.43 13.56
C PRO A 252 12.75 -5.21 14.52
N GLU A 253 12.58 -6.17 15.42
CA GLU A 253 11.56 -6.16 16.47
C GLU A 253 12.26 -6.17 17.83
N GLY A 254 11.76 -5.40 18.79
CA GLY A 254 12.31 -5.33 20.15
C GLY A 254 12.50 -3.90 20.63
N ALA A 255 13.68 -3.59 21.16
CA ALA A 255 14.09 -2.25 21.53
C ALA A 255 15.47 -1.89 20.94
N ALA A 256 15.65 -0.61 20.63
CA ALA A 256 16.93 -0.05 20.23
C ALA A 256 17.21 1.24 20.99
N GLN A 257 18.48 1.42 21.32
CA GLN A 257 19.00 2.58 22.02
C GLN A 257 20.10 3.18 21.16
N SER A 258 19.98 4.46 20.82
CA SER A 258 20.97 5.19 20.04
C SER A 258 21.48 6.37 20.85
N LEU A 259 22.79 6.44 21.03
CA LEU A 259 23.52 7.55 21.64
C LEU A 259 24.37 8.23 20.57
N ALA A 260 23.94 9.40 20.10
CA ALA A 260 24.62 10.16 19.05
C ALA A 260 25.31 11.41 19.60
N PHE A 261 26.63 11.44 19.49
CA PHE A 261 27.48 12.56 19.88
C PHE A 261 27.93 13.31 18.62
N LYS A 262 27.70 14.62 18.59
CA LYS A 262 28.24 15.51 17.55
C LYS A 262 29.60 15.99 18.03
N LEU A 263 30.64 15.66 17.27
CA LEU A 263 32.01 16.09 17.55
C LEU A 263 32.33 17.27 16.64
N ASN A 264 32.91 18.33 17.19
CA ASN A 264 33.27 19.54 16.44
C ASN A 264 34.69 19.42 15.86
N THR A 265 34.96 18.31 15.19
CA THR A 265 36.27 18.00 14.59
C THR A 265 36.11 17.98 13.07
N PRO A 266 37.07 18.51 12.28
CA PRO A 266 36.94 18.57 10.83
C PRO A 266 36.79 17.20 10.16
N VAL A 267 37.34 16.14 10.76
CA VAL A 267 37.34 14.78 10.20
C VAL A 267 36.17 13.92 10.72
N LEU A 268 35.80 14.06 12.00
CA LEU A 268 34.74 13.26 12.63
C LEU A 268 33.63 14.19 13.10
N LYS A 269 32.52 14.23 12.36
CA LYS A 269 31.38 15.13 12.67
C LYS A 269 30.37 14.49 13.64
N ARG A 270 30.27 13.16 13.64
CA ARG A 270 29.29 12.42 14.43
C ARG A 270 29.79 11.02 14.76
N VAL A 271 29.66 10.64 16.02
CA VAL A 271 29.81 9.26 16.49
C VAL A 271 28.47 8.84 17.08
N ALA A 272 28.00 7.64 16.72
CA ALA A 272 26.78 7.08 17.25
C ALA A 272 27.06 5.67 17.79
N LEU A 273 26.66 5.43 19.03
CA LEU A 273 26.64 4.10 19.63
C LEU A 273 25.21 3.59 19.64
N ILE A 274 25.01 2.38 19.11
CA ILE A 274 23.68 1.81 18.89
C ILE A 274 23.65 0.43 19.54
N GLY A 275 22.71 0.23 20.46
CA GLY A 275 22.44 -1.05 21.11
C GLY A 275 21.07 -1.58 20.71
N PHE A 276 20.97 -2.89 20.50
CA PHE A 276 19.71 -3.57 20.26
C PHE A 276 19.41 -4.59 21.34
N GLU A 277 18.14 -4.69 21.65
CA GLU A 277 17.55 -5.74 22.47
C GLU A 277 16.43 -6.37 21.64
N LEU A 278 16.77 -7.44 20.91
CA LEU A 278 15.83 -8.14 20.03
C LEU A 278 15.36 -9.42 20.74
N PRO A 279 14.06 -9.61 20.98
CA PRO A 279 13.55 -10.88 21.45
C PRO A 279 13.69 -11.90 20.31
N PHE A 280 14.74 -12.72 20.38
CA PHE A 280 14.87 -13.87 19.50
C PHE A 280 13.91 -14.97 19.95
N ALA A 281 13.18 -15.56 18.99
CA ALA A 281 12.24 -16.68 19.12
C ALA A 281 12.18 -17.31 20.52
N GLU A 282 11.17 -16.93 21.30
CA GLU A 282 10.88 -17.52 22.60
C GLU A 282 10.20 -18.88 22.37
N VAL A 283 10.90 -19.98 22.70
CA VAL A 283 10.30 -21.32 22.72
C VAL A 283 9.99 -21.68 24.16
N ALA A 284 8.71 -21.68 24.52
CA ALA A 284 8.26 -22.19 25.81
C ALA A 284 8.38 -23.73 25.82
N GLY A 285 9.51 -24.24 26.31
CA GLY A 285 9.68 -25.67 26.59
C GLY A 285 9.10 -26.02 27.95
N THR A 286 8.15 -26.96 28.01
CA THR A 286 7.78 -27.60 29.28
C THR A 286 8.71 -28.79 29.49
N ALA A 287 9.68 -28.67 30.39
CA ALA A 287 10.43 -29.83 30.85
C ALA A 287 9.60 -30.56 31.91
N VAL A 288 9.68 -31.89 31.94
CA VAL A 288 8.90 -32.78 32.84
C VAL A 288 9.05 -32.40 34.32
N ASN A 289 10.14 -31.71 34.70
CA ASN A 289 10.43 -31.26 36.07
C ASN A 289 10.56 -29.73 36.23
N GLY A 290 10.04 -28.90 35.32
CA GLY A 290 10.06 -27.45 35.55
C GLY A 290 9.52 -26.59 34.42
N LYS A 291 8.62 -25.67 34.75
CA LYS A 291 8.20 -24.56 33.88
C LYS A 291 9.31 -23.50 33.85
N ARG A 292 10.19 -23.54 32.85
CA ARG A 292 11.16 -22.48 32.60
C ARG A 292 11.08 -22.06 31.14
N ILE A 293 10.94 -20.75 30.93
CA ILE A 293 11.15 -20.14 29.61
C ILE A 293 12.66 -20.22 29.36
N ALA A 294 13.08 -21.05 28.40
CA ALA A 294 14.48 -21.23 28.06
C ALA A 294 14.72 -20.72 26.64
N GLN A 295 15.57 -19.70 26.51
CA GLN A 295 15.97 -19.17 25.21
C GLN A 295 16.96 -20.14 24.54
N ARG A 296 16.50 -20.95 23.58
CA ARG A 296 17.37 -21.89 22.86
C ARG A 296 17.86 -21.24 21.56
N ARG A 297 19.11 -20.75 21.55
CA ARG A 297 19.83 -20.39 20.32
C ARG A 297 20.07 -21.69 19.55
N LEU A 298 19.37 -21.92 18.43
CA LEU A 298 19.66 -23.05 17.53
C LEU A 298 21.10 -22.89 16.99
N PRO A 299 22.04 -23.79 17.26
CA PRO A 299 23.29 -23.82 16.52
C PRO A 299 22.98 -24.43 15.15
N GLY A 300 22.87 -23.60 14.13
CA GLY A 300 22.99 -24.03 12.74
C GLY A 300 24.45 -24.40 12.46
N THR A 301 24.89 -25.55 12.96
CA THR A 301 26.20 -26.11 12.59
C THR A 301 26.02 -26.86 11.28
N CYS A 302 26.21 -26.15 10.16
CA CYS A 302 26.47 -26.78 8.88
C CYS A 302 27.87 -27.37 8.92
N SER A 303 28.00 -28.63 9.37
CA SER A 303 29.23 -29.39 9.21
C SER A 303 29.15 -30.13 7.88
N ARG A 304 29.75 -29.55 6.84
CA ARG A 304 30.04 -30.24 5.59
C ARG A 304 31.26 -31.11 5.83
N THR A 305 31.06 -32.39 6.10
CA THR A 305 32.13 -33.38 6.06
C THR A 305 32.57 -33.53 4.60
N LEU A 306 33.78 -33.04 4.30
CA LEU A 306 34.51 -33.44 3.11
C LEU A 306 34.98 -34.88 3.31
N ALA A 307 34.59 -35.75 2.40
CA ALA A 307 35.33 -36.96 2.04
C ALA A 307 35.89 -36.73 0.62
#